data_AF-A0A8J7E0Y4-F1
#
_entry.id   AF-A0A8J7E0Y4-F1
#
_cell.length_a   1.000
_cell.length_b   1.000
_cell.length_c   1.000
_cell.angle_alpha   90.00
_cell.angle_beta   90.00
_cell.angle_gamma   90.00
#
_symmetry.space_group_name_H-M   'P 1'
#
loop_
_entity.id
_entity.type
_entity.pdbx_description
1 polymer ?
#
loop_
_entity_poly.entity_id
_entity_poly.type
_entity_poly.pdbx_seq_one_letter_code
_entity_poly.pdbx_strand_id
1 'polypeptide(L)'
;MVRRPHQAQQGLTLIECLVAIMVAGLVGSAIAPALVISVATRVQSQKAEQALELAQTEIDSVRLLMERSEANNTTLPPSAPFAGAYSTDDAVALAAGPTAGAPVATPTTATQTRQVDLNGHQFAVQTYRTPGEMVGSVPLTFNLGVRVYDLDAALNGAGSLPQDTAALGLTSSVGQRADRPLVALYTSMTAGESGNSLCAYIRYLDGAAPVPVGCN
;
A
#
# COMPACT_ATOMS: atom_id res chain seq x y z
N MET A 1 9.35 -74.80 -31.98
CA MET A 1 9.35 -74.77 -30.50
C MET A 1 9.47 -73.32 -30.06
N VAL A 2 8.39 -72.74 -29.54
CA VAL A 2 8.36 -71.35 -29.04
C VAL A 2 8.29 -71.41 -27.51
N ARG A 3 9.34 -70.97 -26.82
CA ARG A 3 9.35 -70.82 -25.36
C ARG A 3 8.56 -69.56 -24.99
N ARG A 4 7.45 -69.72 -24.28
CA ARG A 4 6.78 -68.60 -23.59
C ARG A 4 7.52 -68.30 -22.28
N PRO A 5 7.87 -67.04 -21.97
CA PRO A 5 8.38 -66.70 -20.65
C PRO A 5 7.25 -66.86 -19.62
N HIS A 6 7.54 -67.54 -18.51
CA HIS A 6 6.69 -67.55 -17.33
C HIS A 6 6.64 -66.12 -16.77
N GLN A 7 5.47 -65.50 -16.82
CA GLN A 7 5.20 -64.31 -16.02
C GLN A 7 5.20 -64.75 -14.56
N ALA A 8 6.19 -64.29 -13.79
CA ALA A 8 6.15 -64.41 -12.35
C ALA A 8 4.99 -63.53 -11.85
N GLN A 9 3.82 -64.12 -11.63
CA GLN A 9 2.79 -63.52 -10.80
C GLN A 9 3.29 -63.53 -9.34
N GLN A 10 4.13 -62.55 -8.99
CA GLN A 10 4.38 -62.19 -7.60
C GLN A 10 3.09 -61.55 -7.07
N GLY A 11 2.37 -62.29 -6.22
CA GLY A 11 1.18 -61.80 -5.56
C GLY A 11 1.52 -60.59 -4.68
N LEU A 12 0.77 -59.51 -4.86
CA LEU A 12 0.74 -58.34 -3.98
C LEU A 12 0.67 -58.81 -2.53
N THR A 13 1.77 -58.69 -1.80
CA THR A 13 1.77 -59.04 -0.37
C THR A 13 1.14 -57.91 0.42
N LEU A 14 0.37 -58.21 1.47
CA LEU A 14 -0.23 -57.20 2.35
C LEU A 14 0.80 -56.19 2.91
N ILE A 15 2.04 -56.65 3.09
CA ILE A 15 3.17 -55.84 3.56
C ILE A 15 3.60 -54.80 2.50
N GLU A 16 3.64 -55.17 1.22
CA GLU A 16 3.98 -54.25 0.14
C GLU A 16 2.95 -53.13 0.01
N CYS A 17 1.66 -53.45 0.10
CA CYS A 17 0.59 -52.45 0.16
C CYS A 17 0.72 -51.52 1.38
N LEU A 18 1.08 -52.06 2.55
CA LEU A 18 1.26 -51.26 3.77
C LEU A 18 2.44 -50.27 3.64
N VAL A 19 3.56 -50.74 3.10
CA VAL A 19 4.73 -49.88 2.84
C VAL A 19 4.41 -48.83 1.78
N ALA A 20 3.67 -49.19 0.73
CA ALA A 20 3.26 -48.25 -0.31
C ALA A 20 2.38 -47.11 0.26
N ILE A 21 1.42 -47.42 1.13
CA ILE A 21 0.58 -46.40 1.79
C ILE A 21 1.43 -45.52 2.72
N MET A 22 2.40 -46.10 3.45
CA MET A 22 3.29 -45.34 4.33
C MET A 22 4.18 -44.37 3.53
N VAL A 23 4.78 -44.83 2.43
CA VAL A 23 5.59 -44.00 1.54
C VAL A 23 4.75 -42.92 0.87
N ALA A 24 3.54 -43.26 0.40
CA ALA A 24 2.61 -42.28 -0.17
C ALA A 24 2.21 -41.21 0.87
N GLY A 25 2.00 -41.61 2.13
CA GLY A 25 1.72 -40.68 3.23
C GLY A 25 2.89 -39.73 3.52
N LEU A 26 4.12 -40.24 3.55
CA LEU A 26 5.33 -39.43 3.75
C LEU A 26 5.58 -38.46 2.59
N VAL A 27 5.39 -38.89 1.35
CA VAL A 27 5.52 -38.03 0.17
C VAL A 27 4.41 -36.98 0.14
N GLY A 28 3.18 -37.37 0.46
CA GLY A 28 2.04 -36.44 0.53
C GLY A 28 2.23 -35.36 1.59
N SER A 29 2.70 -35.72 2.78
CA SER A 29 2.97 -34.76 3.85
C SER A 29 4.14 -33.83 3.53
N ALA A 30 5.12 -34.27 2.73
CA ALA A 30 6.25 -33.45 2.30
C ALA A 30 5.86 -32.38 1.25
N ILE A 31 4.87 -32.66 0.38
CA ILE A 31 4.46 -31.75 -0.70
C ILE A 31 3.42 -30.72 -0.21
N ALA A 32 2.60 -31.09 0.78
CA ALA A 32 1.50 -30.24 1.27
C ALA A 32 1.94 -28.81 1.70
N PRO A 33 3.05 -28.60 2.45
CA PRO A 33 3.50 -27.27 2.83
C PRO A 33 3.82 -26.37 1.62
N ALA A 34 4.41 -26.93 0.56
CA ALA A 34 4.77 -26.16 -0.63
C ALA A 34 3.54 -25.65 -1.38
N LEU A 35 2.47 -26.45 -1.45
CA LEU A 35 1.20 -26.05 -2.08
C LEU A 35 0.52 -24.93 -1.31
N VAL A 36 0.50 -25.01 0.02
CA VAL A 36 -0.08 -23.96 0.88
C VAL A 36 0.68 -22.65 0.73
N ILE A 37 2.02 -22.69 0.73
CA ILE A 37 2.84 -21.49 0.52
C ILE A 37 2.56 -20.87 -0.86
N SER A 38 2.47 -21.69 -1.90
CA SER A 38 2.18 -21.22 -3.27
C SER A 38 0.84 -20.47 -3.36
N VAL A 39 -0.23 -21.03 -2.80
CA VAL A 39 -1.55 -20.36 -2.77
C VAL A 39 -1.51 -19.08 -1.94
N ALA A 40 -0.85 -19.10 -0.78
CA ALA A 40 -0.73 -17.93 0.08
C ALA A 40 0.00 -16.77 -0.61
N THR A 41 1.09 -17.05 -1.32
CA THR A 41 1.82 -16.02 -2.08
C THR A 41 0.97 -15.40 -3.18
N ARG A 42 0.16 -16.19 -3.89
CA ARG A 42 -0.73 -15.68 -4.94
C ARG A 42 -1.79 -14.73 -4.41
N VAL A 43 -2.44 -15.09 -3.30
CA VAL A 43 -3.47 -14.23 -2.67
C VAL A 43 -2.82 -12.92 -2.17
N GLN A 44 -1.62 -13.01 -1.60
CA GLN A 44 -0.88 -11.82 -1.16
C GLN A 44 -0.50 -10.93 -2.34
N SER A 45 -0.03 -11.48 -3.45
CA SER A 45 0.28 -10.71 -4.67
C SER A 45 -0.97 -10.00 -5.21
N GLN A 46 -2.10 -10.70 -5.31
CA GLN A 46 -3.35 -10.10 -5.80
C GLN A 46 -3.83 -8.94 -4.90
N LYS A 47 -3.73 -9.13 -3.57
CA LYS A 47 -4.12 -8.07 -2.62
C LYS A 47 -3.21 -6.85 -2.70
N ALA A 48 -1.91 -7.06 -2.91
CA ALA A 48 -0.94 -5.98 -3.08
C ALA A 48 -1.15 -5.21 -4.41
N GLU A 49 -1.46 -5.92 -5.49
CA GLU A 49 -1.79 -5.31 -6.79
C GLU A 49 -3.05 -4.43 -6.70
N GLN A 50 -4.10 -4.92 -6.03
CA GLN A 50 -5.32 -4.15 -5.79
C GLN A 50 -5.07 -2.92 -4.90
N ALA A 51 -4.26 -3.06 -3.85
CA ALA A 51 -3.88 -1.93 -3.01
C ALA A 51 -3.10 -0.86 -3.80
N LEU A 52 -2.28 -1.28 -4.77
CA LEU A 52 -1.53 -0.37 -5.64
C LEU A 52 -2.46 0.39 -6.60
N GLU A 53 -3.38 -0.32 -7.26
CA GLU A 53 -4.39 0.27 -8.14
C GLU A 53 -5.25 1.31 -7.38
N LEU A 54 -5.64 0.97 -6.15
CA LEU A 54 -6.39 1.87 -5.28
C LEU A 54 -5.59 3.12 -4.91
N ALA A 55 -4.31 2.96 -4.55
CA ALA A 55 -3.45 4.09 -4.22
C ALA A 55 -3.25 5.04 -5.42
N GLN A 56 -3.08 4.49 -6.62
CA GLN A 56 -2.97 5.27 -7.86
C GLN A 56 -4.25 6.03 -8.17
N THR A 57 -5.41 5.36 -8.05
CA THR A 57 -6.72 5.98 -8.26
C THR A 57 -6.94 7.18 -7.32
N GLU A 58 -6.50 7.08 -6.07
CA GLU A 58 -6.60 8.18 -5.10
C GLU A 58 -5.70 9.36 -5.51
N ILE A 59 -4.47 9.10 -5.95
CA ILE A 59 -3.56 10.12 -6.49
C ILE A 59 -4.18 10.83 -7.70
N ASP A 60 -4.74 10.07 -8.64
CA ASP A 60 -5.37 10.60 -9.84
C ASP A 60 -6.63 11.43 -9.52
N SER A 61 -7.38 11.04 -8.48
CA SER A 61 -8.52 11.82 -8.00
C SER A 61 -8.11 13.21 -7.50
N VAL A 62 -7.01 13.29 -6.73
CA VAL A 62 -6.47 14.57 -6.24
C VAL A 62 -5.90 15.38 -7.41
N ARG A 63 -5.22 14.72 -8.35
CA ARG A 63 -4.71 15.38 -9.56
C ARG A 63 -5.84 16.02 -10.37
N LEU A 64 -6.94 15.28 -10.57
CA LEU A 64 -8.11 15.77 -11.28
C LEU A 64 -8.75 16.99 -10.59
N LEU A 65 -8.81 17.00 -9.25
CA LEU A 65 -9.29 18.15 -8.48
C LEU A 65 -8.41 19.39 -8.70
N MET A 66 -7.09 19.19 -8.82
CA MET A 66 -6.15 20.26 -9.12
C MET A 66 -6.27 20.77 -10.55
N GLU A 67 -6.41 19.88 -11.53
CA GLU A 67 -6.57 20.24 -12.95
C GLU A 67 -7.89 20.97 -13.24
N ARG A 68 -8.93 20.69 -12.46
CA ARG A 68 -10.22 21.39 -12.56
C ARG A 68 -10.28 22.72 -11.81
N SER A 69 -9.20 23.11 -11.13
CA SER A 69 -9.17 24.29 -10.27
C SER A 69 -10.26 24.26 -9.17
N GLU A 70 -10.67 23.05 -8.77
CA GLU A 70 -11.62 22.79 -7.66
C GLU A 70 -10.89 22.45 -6.35
N ALA A 71 -9.55 22.43 -6.39
CA ALA A 71 -8.66 22.16 -5.26
C ALA A 71 -8.72 23.29 -4.21
N ASN A 72 -9.35 23.01 -3.08
CA ASN A 72 -9.42 23.89 -1.92
C ASN A 72 -9.19 23.09 -0.62
N ASN A 73 -9.04 23.77 0.52
CA ASN A 73 -8.77 23.12 1.81
C ASN A 73 -9.87 22.14 2.30
N THR A 74 -11.07 22.19 1.71
CA THR A 74 -12.19 21.29 2.05
C THR A 74 -12.35 20.12 1.08
N THR A 75 -11.85 20.26 -0.16
CA THR A 75 -11.90 19.21 -1.19
C THR A 75 -10.63 18.38 -1.26
N LEU A 76 -9.51 18.95 -0.81
CA LEU A 76 -8.23 18.27 -0.78
C LEU A 76 -8.07 17.40 0.46
N PRO A 77 -7.18 16.38 0.38
CA PRO A 77 -6.81 15.60 1.53
C PRO A 77 -6.32 16.48 2.70
N PRO A 78 -6.54 16.03 3.95
CA PRO A 78 -6.11 16.77 5.12
C PRO A 78 -4.59 16.96 5.15
N SER A 79 -4.14 18.13 5.57
CA SER A 79 -2.72 18.43 5.75
C SER A 79 -2.19 17.78 7.03
N ALA A 80 -1.06 17.07 6.95
CA ALA A 80 -0.37 16.60 8.14
C ALA A 80 0.52 17.71 8.74
N PRO A 81 0.66 17.79 10.08
CA PRO A 81 1.63 18.67 10.71
C PRO A 81 3.04 18.07 10.58
N PHE A 82 3.99 18.84 10.07
CA PHE A 82 5.41 18.45 9.97
C PHE A 82 6.26 19.33 10.90
N ALA A 83 7.19 18.71 11.64
CA ALA A 83 8.13 19.41 12.49
C ALA A 83 9.36 19.83 11.65
N GLY A 84 9.39 21.07 11.18
CA GLY A 84 10.48 21.61 10.36
C GLY A 84 9.97 22.50 9.22
N ALA A 85 10.84 23.33 8.66
CA ALA A 85 10.51 24.13 7.50
C ALA A 85 10.00 23.24 6.36
N TYR A 86 8.92 23.68 5.73
CA TYR A 86 8.30 23.12 4.54
C TYR A 86 9.35 22.54 3.58
N SER A 87 9.03 21.38 2.94
CA SER A 87 9.23 21.15 1.50
C SER A 87 10.13 20.02 0.96
N THR A 88 10.62 19.06 1.73
CA THR A 88 11.31 17.91 1.10
C THR A 88 10.34 16.77 0.80
N ASP A 89 10.54 16.09 -0.34
CA ASP A 89 9.84 14.85 -0.69
C ASP A 89 9.98 13.77 0.41
N ASP A 90 11.03 13.85 1.21
CA ASP A 90 11.23 12.96 2.35
C ASP A 90 10.29 13.26 3.52
N ALA A 91 9.83 14.51 3.67
CA ALA A 91 8.99 14.90 4.80
C ALA A 91 7.63 14.19 4.76
N VAL A 92 7.03 13.99 3.57
CA VAL A 92 5.72 13.34 3.46
C VAL A 92 5.78 11.88 3.93
N ALA A 93 6.91 11.19 3.77
CA ALA A 93 7.09 9.83 4.27
C ALA A 93 7.20 9.75 5.81
N LEU A 94 7.49 10.85 6.50
CA LEU A 94 7.59 10.94 7.96
C LEU A 94 6.26 11.24 8.65
N ALA A 95 5.18 11.48 7.89
CA ALA A 95 3.87 11.77 8.46
C ALA A 95 3.36 10.57 9.27
N ALA A 96 2.85 10.82 10.47
CA ALA A 96 2.35 9.77 11.35
C ALA A 96 1.37 8.82 10.63
N GLY A 97 1.49 7.52 10.92
CA GLY A 97 0.52 6.54 10.44
C GLY A 97 -0.87 6.77 11.05
N PRO A 98 -1.91 6.18 10.46
CA PRO A 98 -3.26 6.43 10.89
C PRO A 98 -3.48 5.93 12.31
N THR A 99 -4.36 6.60 13.05
CA THR A 99 -4.80 6.11 14.35
C THR A 99 -5.75 4.94 14.11
N ALA A 100 -5.47 3.79 14.71
CA ALA A 100 -6.36 2.64 14.68
C ALA A 100 -7.74 3.04 15.22
N GLY A 101 -8.78 2.61 14.50
CA GLY A 101 -10.17 2.94 14.72
C GLY A 101 -11.01 2.68 13.47
N ALA A 102 -12.33 2.85 13.62
CA ALA A 102 -13.25 2.73 12.50
C ALA A 102 -12.92 3.76 11.40
N PRO A 103 -12.75 3.33 10.14
CA PRO A 103 -12.57 4.27 9.04
C PRO A 103 -13.75 5.23 8.92
N VAL A 104 -13.46 6.45 8.48
CA VAL A 104 -14.44 7.51 8.31
C VAL A 104 -14.80 7.68 6.83
N ALA A 105 -16.01 8.15 6.55
CA ALA A 105 -16.45 8.41 5.18
C ALA A 105 -15.64 9.53 4.51
N THR A 106 -15.34 10.58 5.28
CA THR A 106 -14.57 11.74 4.83
C THR A 106 -13.49 12.08 5.86
N PRO A 107 -12.22 11.72 5.61
CA PRO A 107 -11.11 12.04 6.51
C PRO A 107 -10.97 13.56 6.69
N THR A 108 -11.00 14.04 7.93
CA THR A 108 -10.76 15.45 8.28
C THR A 108 -9.38 15.68 8.88
N THR A 109 -8.69 14.61 9.30
CA THR A 109 -7.31 14.66 9.79
C THR A 109 -6.42 13.70 9.00
N ALA A 110 -5.14 14.00 8.92
CA ALA A 110 -4.16 13.17 8.21
C ALA A 110 -3.97 11.76 8.82
N THR A 111 -4.42 11.55 10.05
CA THR A 111 -4.34 10.25 10.76
C THR A 111 -5.61 9.41 10.61
N GLN A 112 -6.61 9.87 9.87
CA GLN A 112 -7.82 9.11 9.60
C GLN A 112 -7.71 8.34 8.29
N THR A 113 -8.42 7.21 8.24
CA THR A 113 -8.52 6.37 7.03
C THR A 113 -9.94 6.35 6.50
N ARG A 114 -10.07 6.14 5.20
CA ARG A 114 -11.32 5.85 4.50
C ARG A 114 -11.38 4.37 4.14
N GLN A 115 -12.52 3.72 4.36
CA GLN A 115 -12.72 2.34 3.93
C GLN A 115 -13.03 2.30 2.43
N VAL A 116 -12.40 1.37 1.72
CA VAL A 116 -12.72 1.05 0.33
C VAL A 116 -12.80 -0.47 0.17
N ASP A 117 -13.84 -0.94 -0.49
CA ASP A 117 -13.96 -2.34 -0.91
C ASP A 117 -13.62 -2.43 -2.40
N LEU A 118 -12.69 -3.32 -2.74
CA LEU A 118 -12.31 -3.61 -4.11
C LEU A 118 -12.31 -5.12 -4.29
N ASN A 119 -13.19 -5.62 -5.16
CA ASN A 119 -13.30 -7.04 -5.51
C ASN A 119 -13.42 -7.99 -4.28
N GLY A 120 -14.10 -7.55 -3.21
CA GLY A 120 -14.30 -8.34 -1.99
C GLY A 120 -13.11 -8.29 -1.02
N HIS A 121 -12.08 -7.50 -1.31
CA HIS A 121 -11.03 -7.15 -0.37
C HIS A 121 -11.30 -5.76 0.20
N GLN A 122 -11.21 -5.63 1.52
CA GLN A 122 -11.45 -4.39 2.22
C GLN A 122 -10.13 -3.75 2.63
N PHE A 123 -10.01 -2.47 2.35
CA PHE A 123 -8.82 -1.67 2.58
C PHE A 123 -9.16 -0.43 3.39
N ALA A 124 -8.18 0.03 4.16
CA ALA A 124 -8.20 1.32 4.83
C ALA A 124 -7.16 2.23 4.17
N VAL A 125 -7.62 3.30 3.52
CA VAL A 125 -6.79 4.24 2.77
C VAL A 125 -6.55 5.48 3.60
N GLN A 126 -5.29 5.79 3.87
CA GLN A 126 -4.84 7.04 4.48
C GLN A 126 -4.34 7.96 3.37
N THR A 127 -5.03 9.08 3.15
CA THR A 127 -4.65 10.11 2.18
C THR A 127 -4.35 11.40 2.93
N TYR A 128 -3.18 11.99 2.72
CA TYR A 128 -2.78 13.24 3.38
C TYR A 128 -1.79 14.01 2.54
N ARG A 129 -1.58 15.28 2.88
CA ARG A 129 -0.65 16.15 2.16
C ARG A 129 0.27 16.95 3.08
N THR A 130 1.35 17.49 2.51
CA THR A 130 2.09 18.58 3.14
C THR A 130 1.26 19.88 3.11
N PRO A 131 1.46 20.79 4.08
CA PRO A 131 0.81 22.10 4.07
C PRO A 131 1.01 22.85 2.75
N GLY A 132 2.18 22.69 2.12
CA GLY A 132 2.48 23.21 0.79
C GLY A 132 2.59 24.74 0.74
N GLU A 133 2.78 25.26 -0.47
CA GLU A 133 2.65 26.70 -0.76
C GLU A 133 1.24 27.01 -1.25
N MET A 134 0.64 28.04 -0.67
CA MET A 134 -0.74 28.46 -0.95
C MET A 134 -0.75 29.86 -1.57
N VAL A 135 -1.55 30.06 -2.61
CA VAL A 135 -1.88 31.40 -3.11
C VAL A 135 -3.36 31.65 -2.83
N GLY A 136 -3.63 32.45 -1.79
CA GLY A 136 -4.99 32.59 -1.26
C GLY A 136 -5.50 31.26 -0.68
N SER A 137 -6.61 30.75 -1.22
CA SER A 137 -7.26 29.51 -0.77
C SER A 137 -6.92 28.27 -1.62
N VAL A 138 -6.08 28.44 -2.65
CA VAL A 138 -5.71 27.39 -3.61
C VAL A 138 -4.27 26.96 -3.35
N PRO A 139 -4.00 25.66 -3.17
CA PRO A 139 -2.64 25.16 -3.08
C PRO A 139 -1.96 25.18 -4.44
N LEU A 140 -0.78 25.76 -4.47
CA LEU A 140 0.03 25.87 -5.67
C LEU A 140 0.99 24.69 -5.80
N THR A 141 1.57 24.23 -4.69
CA THR A 141 2.39 23.02 -4.66
C THR A 141 2.39 22.36 -3.30
N PHE A 142 2.34 21.03 -3.27
CA PHE A 142 2.38 20.21 -2.05
C PHE A 142 2.79 18.77 -2.41
N ASN A 143 3.23 18.02 -1.40
CA ASN A 143 3.48 16.59 -1.53
C ASN A 143 2.28 15.81 -0.99
N LEU A 144 1.84 14.82 -1.75
CA LEU A 144 0.74 13.93 -1.44
C LEU A 144 1.30 12.58 -1.00
N GLY A 145 0.77 12.06 0.11
CA GLY A 145 1.03 10.72 0.61
C GLY A 145 -0.26 9.90 0.59
N VAL A 146 -0.17 8.71 0.01
CA VAL A 146 -1.26 7.72 0.02
C VAL A 146 -0.72 6.41 0.56
N ARG A 147 -1.30 5.93 1.66
CA ARG A 147 -0.95 4.64 2.27
C ARG A 147 -2.18 3.76 2.34
N VAL A 148 -2.05 2.51 1.91
CA VAL A 148 -3.14 1.54 1.89
C VAL A 148 -2.83 0.43 2.89
N TYR A 149 -3.72 0.26 3.86
CA TYR A 149 -3.65 -0.76 4.90
C TYR A 149 -4.72 -1.81 4.66
N ASP A 150 -4.52 -2.97 5.27
CA ASP A 150 -5.62 -3.91 5.50
C ASP A 150 -6.70 -3.24 6.37
N LEU A 151 -7.98 -3.51 6.11
CA LEU A 151 -9.03 -3.00 6.98
C LEU A 151 -8.90 -3.55 8.41
N ASP A 152 -8.45 -4.81 8.55
CA ASP A 152 -8.26 -5.44 9.86
C ASP A 152 -7.22 -4.68 10.70
N ALA A 153 -6.15 -4.20 10.06
CA ALA A 153 -5.14 -3.33 10.66
C ALA A 153 -5.74 -2.07 11.28
N ALA A 154 -6.60 -1.40 10.52
CA ALA A 154 -7.22 -0.16 10.93
C ALA A 154 -8.21 -0.39 12.07
N LEU A 155 -8.99 -1.47 12.03
CA LEU A 155 -10.02 -1.75 13.03
C LEU A 155 -9.46 -2.28 14.35
N ASN A 156 -8.49 -3.20 14.27
CA ASN A 156 -8.02 -3.99 15.42
C ASN A 156 -6.60 -3.61 15.88
N GLY A 157 -5.94 -2.70 15.17
CA GLY A 157 -4.64 -2.18 15.58
C GLY A 157 -4.71 -1.39 16.89
N ALA A 158 -3.54 -1.08 17.43
CA ALA A 158 -3.40 -0.28 18.65
C ALA A 158 -2.62 1.02 18.38
N GLY A 159 -3.20 2.15 18.76
CA GLY A 159 -2.53 3.45 18.64
C GLY A 159 -2.32 3.89 17.19
N SER A 160 -1.16 4.50 16.88
CA SER A 160 -0.80 4.88 15.52
C SER A 160 -0.18 3.68 14.81
N LEU A 161 -0.72 3.32 13.64
CA LEU A 161 -0.19 2.22 12.85
C LEU A 161 1.21 2.56 12.31
N PRO A 162 2.10 1.57 12.16
CA PRO A 162 3.39 1.76 11.52
C PRO A 162 3.28 2.30 10.10
N GLN A 163 4.26 3.11 9.69
CA GLN A 163 4.27 3.75 8.38
C GLN A 163 5.16 3.06 7.33
N ASP A 164 6.10 2.20 7.74
CA ASP A 164 6.96 1.49 6.79
C ASP A 164 6.24 0.28 6.21
N THR A 165 6.30 0.15 4.89
CA THR A 165 5.72 -0.95 4.13
C THR A 165 6.19 -2.31 4.64
N ALA A 166 5.28 -3.28 4.62
CA ALA A 166 5.58 -4.63 5.06
C ALA A 166 6.68 -5.26 4.18
N ALA A 167 7.80 -5.66 4.79
CA ALA A 167 8.80 -6.46 4.09
C ALA A 167 8.24 -7.86 3.80
N LEU A 168 8.35 -8.31 2.54
CA LEU A 168 7.86 -9.61 2.08
C LEU A 168 8.83 -10.75 2.49
N GLY A 169 9.06 -10.93 3.80
CA GLY A 169 9.96 -11.96 4.33
C GLY A 169 9.22 -13.17 4.90
N LEU A 170 9.51 -14.39 4.44
CA LEU A 170 8.90 -15.66 4.92
C LEU A 170 8.99 -15.89 6.45
N THR A 171 9.87 -15.16 7.14
CA THR A 171 10.12 -15.26 8.60
C THR A 171 9.54 -14.10 9.41
N SER A 172 8.95 -13.08 8.77
CA SER A 172 8.28 -12.02 9.51
C SER A 172 6.99 -12.58 10.09
N SER A 173 6.94 -12.69 11.42
CA SER A 173 5.72 -12.88 12.20
C SER A 173 4.50 -12.25 11.50
N VAL A 174 3.45 -13.04 11.30
CA VAL A 174 2.18 -12.65 10.66
C VAL A 174 1.63 -11.33 11.25
N GLY A 175 1.92 -11.03 12.52
CA GLY A 175 1.51 -9.79 13.18
C GLY A 175 2.14 -8.50 12.62
N GLN A 176 3.39 -8.52 12.12
CA GLN A 176 4.02 -7.32 11.57
C GLN A 176 3.44 -6.91 10.21
N ARG A 177 2.81 -7.85 9.49
CA ARG A 177 2.18 -7.59 8.18
C ARG A 177 0.73 -7.17 8.30
N ALA A 178 0.08 -7.54 9.40
CA ALA A 178 -1.29 -7.13 9.68
C ALA A 178 -1.35 -5.60 9.86
N ASP A 179 -0.39 -5.00 10.56
CA ASP A 179 -0.47 -3.59 10.96
C ASP A 179 0.23 -2.60 10.01
N ARG A 180 1.01 -3.08 9.04
CA ARG A 180 1.81 -2.26 8.13
C ARG A 180 1.08 -1.95 6.82
N PRO A 181 1.40 -0.84 6.14
CA PRO A 181 0.81 -0.55 4.84
C PRO A 181 1.26 -1.59 3.81
N LEU A 182 0.30 -2.05 3.01
CA LEU A 182 0.52 -2.91 1.84
C LEU A 182 1.21 -2.11 0.73
N VAL A 183 0.83 -0.83 0.60
CA VAL A 183 1.38 0.11 -0.38
C VAL A 183 1.50 1.49 0.25
N ALA A 184 2.59 2.19 -0.03
CA ALA A 184 2.78 3.59 0.29
C ALA A 184 3.33 4.32 -0.95
N LEU A 185 2.58 5.29 -1.46
CA LEU A 185 2.97 6.14 -2.59
C LEU A 185 3.10 7.58 -2.13
N TYR A 186 4.16 8.23 -2.62
CA TYR A 186 4.47 9.62 -2.35
C TYR A 186 4.70 10.34 -3.68
N THR A 187 4.06 11.49 -3.87
CA THR A 187 4.18 12.23 -5.12
C THR A 187 4.04 13.73 -4.89
N SER A 188 4.77 14.52 -5.67
CA SER A 188 4.65 15.98 -5.67
C SER A 188 3.53 16.43 -6.60
N MET A 189 2.71 17.35 -6.12
CA MET A 189 1.58 17.92 -6.83
C MET A 189 1.80 19.42 -7.01
N THR A 190 1.65 19.94 -8.24
CA THR A 190 1.83 21.37 -8.54
C THR A 190 0.75 21.83 -9.53
N ALA A 191 0.07 22.94 -9.21
CA ALA A 191 -0.93 23.55 -10.07
C ALA A 191 -0.25 24.49 -11.10
N GLY A 192 -0.48 24.25 -12.40
CA GLY A 192 0.23 24.93 -13.49
C GLY A 192 -0.40 26.24 -13.99
N GLU A 193 -1.52 26.68 -13.42
CA GLU A 193 -2.39 27.66 -14.09
C GLU A 193 -2.08 29.14 -13.81
N SER A 194 -1.09 29.46 -12.95
CA SER A 194 -0.70 30.85 -12.68
C SER A 194 0.74 31.15 -13.12
N GLY A 195 1.00 32.37 -13.60
CA GLY A 195 2.35 32.82 -13.96
C GLY A 195 3.37 32.76 -12.81
N ASN A 196 2.87 32.63 -11.57
CA ASN A 196 3.67 32.48 -10.35
C ASN A 196 3.86 31.02 -9.90
N SER A 197 3.30 30.03 -10.60
CA SER A 197 3.41 28.60 -10.27
C SER A 197 4.87 28.14 -10.18
N LEU A 198 5.69 28.53 -11.15
CA LEU A 198 7.13 28.25 -11.16
C LEU A 198 7.86 28.90 -9.98
N CYS A 199 7.48 30.14 -9.63
CA CYS A 199 8.08 30.88 -8.53
C CYS A 199 7.78 30.24 -7.17
N ALA A 200 6.55 29.79 -6.97
CA ALA A 200 6.15 29.07 -5.77
C ALA A 200 6.77 27.67 -5.71
N TYR A 201 6.93 26.99 -6.83
CA TYR A 201 7.64 25.71 -6.88
C TYR A 201 9.12 25.87 -6.47
N ILE A 202 9.80 26.93 -6.95
CA ILE A 202 11.18 27.23 -6.55
C ILE A 202 11.27 27.55 -5.05
N ARG A 203 10.37 28.38 -4.52
CA ARG A 203 10.31 28.68 -3.06
C ARG A 203 9.97 27.45 -2.24
N TYR A 204 9.12 26.57 -2.76
CA TYR A 204 8.85 25.29 -2.14
C TYR A 204 10.15 24.51 -2.07
N LEU A 205 10.83 24.21 -3.18
CA LEU A 205 12.08 23.43 -3.14
C LEU A 205 13.18 24.04 -2.26
N ASP A 206 13.31 25.37 -2.24
CA ASP A 206 14.26 26.08 -1.39
C ASP A 206 13.69 27.44 -0.95
N GLY A 207 13.29 27.52 0.33
CA GLY A 207 12.71 28.73 0.91
C GLY A 207 13.67 29.94 0.94
N ALA A 208 14.97 29.74 0.71
CA ALA A 208 15.98 30.80 0.62
C ALA A 208 16.42 31.12 -0.82
N ALA A 209 15.89 30.41 -1.83
CA ALA A 209 16.31 30.60 -3.22
C ALA A 209 15.92 32.00 -3.75
N PRO A 210 16.82 32.69 -4.48
CA PRO A 210 16.47 33.90 -5.21
C PRO A 210 15.46 33.56 -6.31
N VAL A 211 14.22 34.04 -6.16
CA VAL A 211 13.21 33.90 -7.23
C VAL A 211 13.50 34.86 -8.38
N PRO A 212 13.32 34.44 -9.65
CA PRO A 212 13.53 35.30 -10.82
C PRO A 212 12.69 36.59 -10.79
N VAL A 213 13.23 37.66 -11.36
CA VAL A 213 12.50 38.93 -11.58
C VAL A 213 11.29 38.68 -12.49
N GLY A 214 10.09 38.88 -11.93
CA GLY A 214 8.80 38.54 -12.58
C GLY A 214 7.84 37.76 -11.68
N CYS A 215 8.36 37.20 -10.57
CA CYS A 215 7.56 36.60 -9.50
C CYS A 215 6.99 37.70 -8.58
N ASN A 216 5.71 38.06 -8.75
CA ASN A 216 5.01 39.05 -7.90
C ASN A 216 4.02 38.37 -6.95
#